data_AF-E3VPY6-F1
#
_entry.id   AF-E3VPY6-F1
#
_cell.length_a   1.000
_cell.length_b   1.000
_cell.length_c   1.000
_cell.angle_alpha   90.00
_cell.angle_beta   90.00
_cell.angle_gamma   90.00
#
_symmetry.space_group_name_H-M   'P 1'
#
loop_
_entity.id
_entity.type
_entity.pdbx_description
1 polymer ?
#
loop_
_entity_poly.entity_id
_entity_poly.type
_entity_poly.pdbx_seq_one_letter_code
_entity_poly.pdbx_strand_id
1 'polypeptide(L)'
;MILEVENIKKPFTPPREVHVQVTHPMPPQKIEIFKSLEDWAEENILTLLKPVEKCWQPQDFLPDPSADGFDEQAKELRERAKEIPDDYFVVLVGDMITEEAQVTHSMPPQKIEIFKSLEDWAEENILTLLKPVEKCWQPQDFLPDPSADGFDEQVKELRERAKEIPDDYFVVLVGDMITEEALPTYQTMLNTLDGVRDETGASLTSWAVWTRAWTAEENRHGDLLNKYLYLSGRVDMRQIEKTIQYLIGSGMDPRTENSPYLGFIYTSFQERATFISHGNTARLAKEHGDIKLAQICGMIASDEKRHETAYTKIVEKLFEVDPDGTVMAFADMMRKKIAMPAHLMYDGHDDNLFDNYSAVAQRIGVYTAKDYADILEFLVGRWKVENLTGLSGEGRKAQDYVCGLPPRIRRLEERAQARVKESSKIRFSWIHDREVLL
;
A
#
# COMPACT_ATOMS: atom_id res chain seq x y z
N MET A 1 14.59 12.91 -45.49
CA MET A 1 13.13 12.79 -45.56
C MET A 1 12.65 12.69 -44.13
N ILE A 2 12.20 13.80 -43.55
CA ILE A 2 11.67 13.83 -42.19
C ILE A 2 10.28 13.22 -42.29
N LEU A 3 10.08 12.04 -41.69
CA LEU A 3 8.76 11.47 -41.52
C LEU A 3 8.05 12.33 -40.47
N GLU A 4 7.11 13.16 -40.90
CA GLU A 4 6.11 13.73 -40.02
C GLU A 4 5.33 12.56 -39.39
N VAL A 5 5.62 12.27 -38.13
CA VAL A 5 4.77 11.41 -37.31
C VAL A 5 3.55 12.27 -37.00
N GLU A 6 2.39 11.90 -37.54
CA GLU A 6 1.11 12.51 -37.18
C GLU A 6 0.99 12.54 -35.66
N ASN A 7 0.97 13.75 -35.11
CA ASN A 7 0.83 13.98 -33.68
C ASN A 7 -0.66 13.79 -33.34
N ILE A 8 -1.12 12.54 -33.33
CA ILE A 8 -2.43 12.19 -32.81
C ILE A 8 -2.41 12.57 -31.34
N LYS A 9 -3.12 13.66 -30.99
CA LYS A 9 -3.34 14.08 -29.60
C LYS A 9 -3.99 12.93 -28.85
N LYS A 10 -3.19 12.07 -28.21
CA LYS A 10 -3.69 11.06 -27.27
C LYS A 10 -4.23 11.82 -26.04
N PRO A 11 -5.51 11.68 -25.68
CA PRO A 11 -6.22 12.57 -24.74
C PRO A 11 -5.69 12.55 -23.30
N PHE A 12 -4.80 11.62 -22.96
CA PHE A 12 -4.31 11.40 -21.59
C PHE A 12 -2.83 11.78 -21.39
N THR A 13 -2.20 12.49 -22.34
CA THR A 13 -0.77 12.85 -22.21
C THR A 13 -0.51 14.35 -22.31
N PRO A 14 0.15 14.97 -21.31
CA PRO A 14 0.69 16.32 -21.42
C PRO A 14 1.80 16.40 -22.50
N PRO A 15 2.27 17.61 -22.88
CA PRO A 15 3.32 17.80 -23.88
C PRO A 15 4.57 16.95 -23.57
N ARG A 16 5.10 16.28 -24.59
CA ARG A 16 6.21 15.31 -24.47
C ARG A 16 7.52 15.89 -24.98
N GLU A 17 8.62 15.64 -24.28
CA GLU A 17 9.94 15.66 -24.91
C GLU A 17 10.10 14.36 -25.72
N VAL A 18 10.20 14.49 -27.04
CA VAL A 18 10.32 13.36 -27.98
C VAL A 18 11.81 13.04 -28.16
N HIS A 19 12.48 12.61 -27.09
CA HIS A 19 13.83 12.09 -27.19
C HIS A 19 13.80 10.57 -27.25
N VAL A 20 14.58 9.97 -28.15
CA VAL A 20 14.77 8.52 -28.22
C VAL A 20 15.28 8.06 -26.85
N GLN A 21 14.56 7.17 -26.18
CA GLN A 21 14.99 6.65 -24.90
C GLN A 21 16.26 5.81 -25.08
N VAL A 22 17.34 6.21 -24.42
CA VAL A 22 18.61 5.49 -24.42
C VAL A 22 18.75 4.73 -23.11
N THR A 23 18.50 3.43 -23.15
CA THR A 23 18.85 2.50 -22.07
C THR A 23 20.34 2.17 -22.16
N HIS A 24 21.03 2.11 -21.01
CA HIS A 24 22.49 1.91 -20.91
C HIS A 24 23.34 3.05 -21.50
N PRO A 25 23.24 4.28 -20.94
CA PRO A 25 23.94 5.45 -21.46
C PRO A 25 25.46 5.37 -21.24
N MET A 26 25.94 4.44 -20.41
CA MET A 26 27.35 4.26 -20.15
C MET A 26 28.00 3.55 -21.34
N PRO A 27 28.99 4.18 -22.02
CA PRO A 27 29.76 3.49 -23.04
C PRO A 27 30.41 2.24 -22.43
N PRO A 28 30.40 1.09 -23.12
CA PRO A 28 31.00 -0.14 -22.60
C PRO A 28 32.47 0.03 -22.15
N GLN A 29 33.20 0.98 -22.75
CA GLN A 29 34.57 1.30 -22.35
C GLN A 29 34.69 1.96 -20.97
N LYS A 30 33.64 2.62 -20.47
CA LYS A 30 33.63 3.23 -19.12
C LYS A 30 33.42 2.19 -18.01
N ILE A 31 33.02 0.95 -18.35
CA ILE A 31 33.05 -0.18 -17.42
C ILE A 31 34.49 -0.43 -16.93
N GLU A 32 35.49 -0.17 -17.79
CA GLU A 32 36.91 -0.30 -17.45
C GLU A 32 37.34 0.68 -16.34
N ILE A 33 36.62 1.79 -16.12
CA ILE A 33 36.89 2.69 -14.98
C ILE A 33 36.64 1.95 -13.66
N PHE A 34 35.52 1.24 -13.56
CA PHE A 34 35.18 0.49 -12.36
C PHE A 34 36.09 -0.73 -12.18
N LYS A 35 36.51 -1.37 -13.27
CA LYS A 35 37.58 -2.39 -13.22
C LYS A 35 38.90 -1.81 -12.73
N SER A 36 39.27 -0.60 -13.16
CA SER A 36 40.49 0.07 -12.70
C SER A 36 40.44 0.55 -11.24
N LEU A 37 39.25 0.56 -10.63
CA LEU A 37 39.04 0.88 -9.23
C LEU A 37 39.03 -0.37 -8.33
N GLU A 38 39.26 -1.57 -8.87
CA GLU A 38 39.29 -2.81 -8.07
C GLU A 38 40.35 -2.73 -6.96
N ASP A 39 41.59 -2.34 -7.27
CA ASP A 39 42.67 -2.18 -6.27
C ASP A 39 42.31 -1.11 -5.23
N TRP A 40 41.72 0.01 -5.68
CA TRP A 40 41.28 1.08 -4.77
C TRP A 40 40.16 0.60 -3.83
N ALA A 41 39.20 -0.17 -4.34
CA ALA A 41 38.13 -0.75 -3.55
C ALA A 41 38.66 -1.81 -2.57
N GLU A 42 39.64 -2.63 -2.97
CA GLU A 42 40.30 -3.60 -2.10
C GLU A 42 40.97 -2.91 -0.91
N GLU A 43 41.69 -1.80 -1.16
CA GLU A 43 42.42 -1.09 -0.12
C GLU A 43 41.52 -0.21 0.79
N ASN A 44 40.43 0.35 0.26
CA ASN A 44 39.66 1.39 0.96
C ASN A 44 38.26 0.97 1.39
N ILE A 45 37.66 -0.01 0.71
CA ILE A 45 36.29 -0.47 0.99
C ILE A 45 36.33 -1.85 1.64
N LEU A 46 37.04 -2.81 1.05
CA LEU A 46 37.06 -4.18 1.56
C LEU A 46 37.79 -4.29 2.92
N THR A 47 38.71 -3.37 3.22
CA THR A 47 39.35 -3.25 4.54
C THR A 47 38.39 -2.87 5.66
N LEU A 48 37.20 -2.35 5.35
CA LEU A 48 36.15 -2.05 6.33
C LEU A 48 35.39 -3.32 6.78
N LEU A 49 35.51 -4.41 6.02
CA LEU A 49 34.93 -5.70 6.38
C LEU A 49 35.82 -6.40 7.40
N LYS A 50 35.21 -6.92 8.48
CA LYS A 50 35.95 -7.78 9.41
C LYS A 50 36.27 -9.12 8.72
N PRO A 51 37.52 -9.61 8.82
CA PRO A 51 37.86 -10.98 8.41
C PRO A 51 36.93 -11.98 9.12
N VAL A 52 36.46 -13.01 8.42
CA VAL A 52 35.46 -13.98 8.91
C VAL A 52 35.91 -14.64 10.22
N GLU A 53 37.20 -14.92 10.34
CA GLU A 53 37.88 -15.52 11.49
C GLU A 53 37.96 -14.57 12.70
N LYS A 54 37.66 -13.29 12.48
CA LYS A 54 37.56 -12.23 13.49
C LYS A 54 36.12 -11.72 13.64
N CYS A 55 35.18 -12.26 12.86
CA CYS A 55 33.76 -12.06 13.07
C CYS A 55 33.30 -12.99 14.18
N TRP A 56 32.42 -12.48 15.03
CA TRP A 56 31.70 -13.34 15.96
C TRP A 56 30.77 -14.26 15.15
N GLN A 57 30.61 -15.48 15.63
CA GLN A 57 29.69 -16.47 15.09
C GLN A 57 28.53 -16.63 16.08
N PRO A 58 27.32 -16.99 15.62
CA PRO A 58 26.19 -17.22 16.53
C PRO A 58 26.50 -18.22 17.65
N GLN A 59 27.31 -19.24 17.36
CA GLN A 59 27.73 -20.25 18.34
C GLN A 59 28.60 -19.67 19.48
N ASP A 60 29.22 -18.50 19.29
CA ASP A 60 29.98 -17.82 20.35
C ASP A 60 29.07 -17.32 21.48
N PHE A 61 27.76 -17.19 21.22
CA PHE A 61 26.78 -16.65 22.16
C PHE A 61 25.66 -17.64 22.53
N LEU A 62 25.68 -18.84 21.95
CA LEU A 62 24.70 -19.89 22.23
C LEU A 62 25.31 -21.01 23.09
N PRO A 63 24.52 -21.71 23.91
CA PRO A 63 24.99 -22.90 24.62
C PRO A 63 25.64 -23.90 23.64
N ASP A 64 26.83 -24.41 24.00
CA ASP A 64 27.59 -25.33 23.14
C ASP A 64 26.99 -26.74 23.20
N PRO A 65 26.39 -27.25 22.11
CA PRO A 65 25.74 -28.56 22.11
C PRO A 65 26.71 -29.74 22.28
N SER A 66 28.02 -29.50 22.18
CA SER A 66 29.07 -30.50 22.35
C SER A 66 29.69 -30.52 23.76
N ALA A 67 29.35 -29.57 24.62
CA ALA A 67 29.87 -29.47 25.99
C ALA A 67 29.05 -30.33 26.97
N ASP A 68 29.73 -30.97 27.92
CA ASP A 68 29.09 -31.78 28.99
C ASP A 68 28.08 -30.99 29.85
N GLY A 69 28.16 -29.65 29.83
CA GLY A 69 27.28 -28.73 30.55
C GLY A 69 26.15 -28.10 29.73
N PHE A 70 25.91 -28.56 28.49
CA PHE A 70 24.89 -28.00 27.59
C PHE A 70 23.51 -27.88 28.24
N ASP A 71 23.04 -28.94 28.89
CA ASP A 71 21.71 -28.98 29.50
C ASP A 71 21.55 -27.95 30.63
N GLU A 72 22.63 -27.68 31.37
CA GLU A 72 22.62 -26.70 32.45
C GLU A 72 22.68 -25.27 31.92
N GLN A 73 23.49 -25.01 30.89
CA GLN A 73 23.55 -23.71 30.19
C GLN A 73 22.22 -23.37 29.50
N ALA A 74 21.61 -24.34 28.81
CA ALA A 74 20.31 -24.15 28.17
C ALA A 74 19.19 -23.95 29.19
N LYS A 75 19.26 -24.61 30.35
CA LYS A 75 18.33 -24.40 31.45
C LYS A 75 18.47 -23.00 32.06
N GLU A 76 19.68 -22.53 32.30
CA GLU A 76 19.94 -21.18 32.82
C GLU A 76 19.42 -20.10 31.86
N LEU A 77 19.69 -20.25 30.55
CA LEU A 77 19.15 -19.35 29.53
C LEU A 77 17.62 -19.30 29.57
N ARG A 78 16.95 -20.46 29.69
CA ARG A 78 15.49 -20.56 29.79
C ARG A 78 14.93 -19.97 31.08
N GLU A 79 15.61 -20.13 32.22
CA GLU A 79 15.16 -19.52 33.47
C GLU A 79 15.28 -17.99 33.42
N ARG A 80 16.41 -17.47 32.90
CA ARG A 80 16.58 -16.02 32.69
C ARG A 80 15.55 -15.45 31.72
N ALA A 81 15.22 -16.20 30.67
CA ALA A 81 14.18 -15.85 29.71
C ALA A 81 12.79 -15.69 30.37
N LYS A 82 12.47 -16.42 31.45
CA LYS A 82 11.18 -16.25 32.16
C LYS A 82 11.08 -14.94 32.95
N GLU A 83 12.21 -14.30 33.24
CA GLU A 83 12.25 -13.00 33.92
C GLU A 83 12.13 -11.83 32.94
N ILE A 84 12.21 -12.10 31.64
CA ILE A 84 12.07 -11.11 30.57
C ILE A 84 10.57 -10.90 30.33
N PRO A 85 10.05 -9.65 30.39
CA PRO A 85 8.64 -9.35 30.14
C PRO A 85 8.20 -9.79 28.74
N ASP A 86 6.95 -10.23 28.61
CA ASP A 86 6.37 -10.65 27.33
C ASP A 86 6.48 -9.55 26.25
N ASP A 87 6.36 -8.28 26.64
CA ASP A 87 6.52 -7.12 25.76
C ASP A 87 7.90 -7.07 25.08
N TYR A 88 8.95 -7.55 25.76
CA TYR A 88 10.30 -7.63 25.18
C TYR A 88 10.44 -8.83 24.22
N PHE A 89 9.74 -9.94 24.48
CA PHE A 89 9.68 -11.05 23.52
C PHE A 89 8.89 -10.68 22.26
N VAL A 90 7.89 -9.81 22.34
CA VAL A 90 7.18 -9.31 21.16
C VAL A 90 8.14 -8.54 20.24
N VAL A 91 9.01 -7.69 20.80
CA VAL A 91 10.05 -6.99 20.03
C VAL A 91 11.11 -7.97 19.49
N LEU A 92 11.62 -8.88 20.32
CA LEU A 92 12.64 -9.85 19.93
C LEU A 92 12.15 -10.83 18.84
N VAL A 93 10.88 -11.24 18.90
CA VAL A 93 10.24 -12.08 17.89
C VAL A 93 9.90 -11.25 16.65
N GLY A 94 9.54 -9.96 16.79
CA GLY A 94 9.40 -9.03 15.67
C GLY A 94 10.69 -8.88 14.87
N ASP A 95 11.82 -8.66 15.57
CA ASP A 95 13.16 -8.56 14.96
C ASP A 95 13.59 -9.88 14.28
N MET A 96 13.22 -11.03 14.85
CA MET A 96 13.49 -12.35 14.27
C MET A 96 12.58 -12.70 13.08
N ILE A 97 11.34 -12.18 13.05
CA ILE A 97 10.42 -12.32 11.91
C ILE A 97 10.82 -11.41 10.75
N THR A 98 11.43 -10.25 11.02
CA THR A 98 12.03 -9.41 9.97
C THR A 98 13.25 -10.05 9.28
N GLU A 99 13.79 -11.15 9.81
CA GLU A 99 14.77 -12.02 9.13
C GLU A 99 14.13 -13.14 8.27
N GLU A 100 12.81 -13.18 8.06
CA GLU A 100 12.25 -13.93 6.93
C GLU A 100 12.73 -13.26 5.62
N ALA A 101 13.71 -13.89 4.96
CA ALA A 101 14.42 -13.36 3.80
C ALA A 101 13.49 -12.65 2.80
N GLN A 102 13.74 -11.36 2.57
CA GLN A 102 13.03 -10.55 1.59
C GLN A 102 13.02 -11.24 0.22
N VAL A 103 11.86 -11.76 -0.19
CA VAL A 103 11.69 -12.42 -1.48
C VAL A 103 11.48 -11.36 -2.55
N THR A 104 12.36 -11.36 -3.56
CA THR A 104 12.27 -10.48 -4.72
C THR A 104 12.24 -11.30 -6.00
N HIS A 105 11.59 -10.77 -7.03
CA HIS A 105 11.52 -11.37 -8.36
C HIS A 105 11.02 -12.83 -8.37
N SER A 106 9.91 -13.10 -7.68
CA SER A 106 9.35 -14.47 -7.61
C SER A 106 8.65 -14.91 -8.89
N MET A 107 8.27 -13.96 -9.76
CA MET A 107 7.71 -14.26 -11.07
C MET A 107 8.80 -14.80 -12.01
N PRO A 108 8.59 -15.94 -12.71
CA PRO A 108 9.53 -16.43 -13.71
C PRO A 108 9.82 -15.38 -14.79
N PRO A 109 11.09 -15.11 -15.15
CA PRO A 109 11.44 -14.04 -16.09
C PRO A 109 10.75 -14.15 -17.46
N GLN A 110 10.42 -15.37 -17.92
CA GLN A 110 9.73 -15.58 -19.19
C GLN A 110 8.32 -14.98 -19.20
N LYS A 111 7.69 -14.80 -18.03
CA LYS A 111 6.35 -14.19 -17.91
C LYS A 111 6.34 -12.68 -18.12
N ILE A 112 7.51 -12.02 -18.13
CA ILE A 112 7.61 -10.61 -18.54
C ILE A 112 7.04 -10.40 -19.94
N GLU A 113 7.21 -11.37 -20.85
CA GLU A 113 6.69 -11.31 -22.22
C GLU A 113 5.15 -11.27 -22.28
N ILE A 114 4.45 -11.77 -21.26
CA ILE A 114 2.99 -11.66 -21.17
C ILE A 114 2.60 -10.19 -21.10
N PHE A 115 3.21 -9.42 -20.20
CA PHE A 115 2.91 -8.00 -20.01
C PHE A 115 3.31 -7.14 -21.21
N LYS A 116 4.44 -7.45 -21.85
CA LYS A 116 4.83 -6.81 -23.12
C LYS A 116 3.80 -7.07 -24.22
N SER A 117 3.33 -8.31 -24.35
CA SER A 117 2.31 -8.67 -25.36
C SER A 117 0.94 -8.04 -25.10
N LEU A 118 0.69 -7.59 -23.86
CA LEU A 118 -0.57 -6.96 -23.44
C LEU A 118 -0.52 -5.42 -23.48
N GLU A 119 0.54 -4.80 -24.00
CA GLU A 119 0.66 -3.33 -24.03
C GLU A 119 -0.46 -2.65 -24.84
N ASP A 120 -0.77 -3.15 -26.05
CA ASP A 120 -1.87 -2.63 -26.88
C ASP A 120 -3.22 -2.88 -26.20
N TRP A 121 -3.39 -4.06 -25.60
CA TRP A 121 -4.59 -4.38 -24.84
C TRP A 121 -4.79 -3.42 -23.66
N ALA A 122 -3.71 -3.08 -22.94
CA ALA A 122 -3.76 -2.14 -21.83
C ALA A 122 -4.08 -0.71 -22.31
N GLU A 123 -3.55 -0.29 -23.47
CA GLU A 123 -3.92 0.99 -24.08
C GLU A 123 -5.43 1.07 -24.34
N GLU A 124 -6.00 0.02 -24.93
CA GLU A 124 -7.41 0.02 -25.34
C GLU A 124 -8.38 -0.22 -24.17
N ASN A 125 -7.99 -0.97 -23.14
CA ASN A 125 -8.91 -1.47 -22.12
C ASN A 125 -8.70 -0.88 -20.72
N ILE A 126 -7.48 -0.41 -20.42
CA ILE A 126 -7.08 0.09 -19.11
C ILE A 126 -6.93 1.61 -19.14
N LEU A 127 -6.16 2.16 -20.09
CA LEU A 127 -5.94 3.62 -20.16
C LEU A 127 -7.23 4.40 -20.45
N THR A 128 -8.24 3.75 -21.04
CA THR A 128 -9.56 4.33 -21.27
C THR A 128 -10.37 4.59 -19.99
N LEU A 129 -9.94 4.04 -18.85
CA LEU A 129 -10.56 4.26 -17.53
C LEU A 129 -9.99 5.47 -16.78
N LEU A 130 -8.87 6.02 -17.24
CA LEU A 130 -8.34 7.29 -16.75
C LEU A 130 -9.26 8.42 -17.17
N LYS A 131 -9.43 9.43 -16.32
CA LYS A 131 -10.11 10.66 -16.71
C LYS A 131 -9.07 11.60 -17.36
N PRO A 132 -9.37 12.23 -18.50
CA PRO A 132 -8.51 13.28 -19.02
C PRO A 132 -8.40 14.41 -17.99
N VAL A 133 -7.20 14.98 -17.79
CA VAL A 133 -6.94 16.02 -16.77
C VAL A 133 -7.96 17.17 -16.84
N GLU A 134 -8.31 17.62 -18.05
CA GLU A 134 -9.29 18.70 -18.29
C GLU A 134 -10.73 18.35 -17.84
N LYS A 135 -11.00 17.09 -17.51
CA LYS A 135 -12.28 16.60 -17.00
C LYS A 135 -12.16 16.05 -15.57
N CYS A 136 -10.96 16.09 -14.99
CA CYS A 136 -10.76 15.73 -13.59
C CYS A 136 -11.23 16.88 -12.71
N TRP A 137 -11.84 16.52 -11.58
CA TRP A 137 -11.99 17.45 -10.48
C TRP A 137 -10.62 17.83 -9.93
N GLN A 138 -10.51 19.01 -9.33
CA GLN A 138 -9.31 19.47 -8.63
C GLN A 138 -9.64 19.77 -7.17
N PRO A 139 -8.68 19.67 -6.24
CA PRO A 139 -8.92 19.96 -4.82
C PRO A 139 -9.61 21.30 -4.57
N GLN A 140 -9.28 22.32 -5.37
CA GLN A 140 -9.87 23.66 -5.25
C GLN A 140 -11.38 23.70 -5.53
N ASP A 141 -11.94 22.72 -6.25
CA ASP A 141 -13.39 22.63 -6.52
C ASP A 141 -14.22 22.42 -5.23
N PHE A 142 -13.58 21.91 -4.17
CA PHE A 142 -14.23 21.53 -2.91
C PHE A 142 -13.76 22.34 -1.70
N LEU A 143 -12.75 23.19 -1.87
CA LEU A 143 -12.16 24.00 -0.81
C LEU A 143 -12.62 25.46 -0.91
N PRO A 144 -12.57 26.23 0.20
CA PRO A 144 -12.74 27.67 0.15
C PRO A 144 -11.82 28.32 -0.90
N ASP A 145 -12.35 29.23 -1.71
CA ASP A 145 -11.58 29.91 -2.76
C ASP A 145 -10.76 31.06 -2.16
N PRO A 146 -9.41 30.96 -2.10
CA PRO A 146 -8.57 31.99 -1.51
C PRO A 146 -8.55 33.30 -2.30
N SER A 147 -9.05 33.32 -3.54
CA SER A 147 -9.13 34.53 -4.37
C SER A 147 -10.49 35.21 -4.31
N ALA A 148 -11.49 34.61 -3.64
CA ALA A 148 -12.83 35.16 -3.53
C ALA A 148 -12.95 36.13 -2.34
N ASP A 149 -13.72 37.22 -2.50
CA ASP A 149 -14.03 38.16 -1.41
C ASP A 149 -14.67 37.48 -0.18
N GLY A 150 -15.31 36.32 -0.38
CA GLY A 150 -15.96 35.52 0.66
C GLY A 150 -15.09 34.43 1.29
N PHE A 151 -13.78 34.39 1.05
CA PHE A 151 -12.88 33.34 1.55
C PHE A 151 -13.02 33.13 3.06
N ASP A 152 -12.93 34.19 3.85
CA ASP A 152 -12.95 34.12 5.32
C ASP A 152 -14.26 33.51 5.86
N GLU A 153 -15.41 33.87 5.26
CA GLU A 153 -16.70 33.30 5.67
C GLU A 153 -16.82 31.83 5.24
N GLN A 154 -16.31 31.46 4.06
CA GLN A 154 -16.28 30.05 3.62
C GLN A 154 -15.42 29.18 4.56
N VAL A 155 -14.26 29.68 5.01
CA VAL A 155 -13.41 29.00 6.00
C VAL A 155 -14.12 28.88 7.33
N LYS A 156 -14.78 29.96 7.80
CA LYS A 156 -15.56 29.95 9.03
C LYS A 156 -16.71 28.93 8.97
N GLU A 157 -17.47 28.88 7.88
CA GLU A 157 -18.52 27.88 7.66
C GLU A 157 -17.99 26.43 7.66
N LEU A 158 -16.80 26.20 7.10
CA LEU A 158 -16.12 24.90 7.19
C LEU A 158 -15.82 24.55 8.66
N ARG A 159 -15.24 25.48 9.41
CA ARG A 159 -14.88 25.26 10.82
C ARG A 159 -16.10 25.07 11.71
N GLU A 160 -17.20 25.79 11.48
CA GLU A 160 -18.44 25.60 12.24
C GLU A 160 -19.02 24.20 12.02
N ARG A 161 -19.05 23.71 10.77
CA ARG A 161 -19.53 22.34 10.48
C ARG A 161 -18.59 21.29 11.07
N ALA A 162 -17.29 21.51 11.02
CA ALA A 162 -16.29 20.60 11.59
C ALA A 162 -16.39 20.43 13.12
N LYS A 163 -17.02 21.37 13.85
CA LYS A 163 -17.27 21.22 15.31
C LYS A 163 -18.31 20.16 15.63
N GLU A 164 -19.25 19.90 14.71
CA GLU A 164 -20.33 18.92 14.88
C GLU A 164 -19.88 17.48 14.57
N ILE A 165 -18.67 17.32 14.03
CA ILE A 165 -18.08 16.02 13.68
C ILE A 165 -17.23 15.52 14.88
N PRO A 166 -17.46 14.29 15.36
CA PRO A 166 -16.78 13.75 16.54
C PRO A 166 -15.30 13.47 16.28
N ASP A 167 -14.51 13.44 17.36
CA ASP A 167 -13.08 13.13 17.28
C ASP A 167 -12.82 11.71 16.76
N ASP A 168 -13.70 10.76 17.05
CA ASP A 168 -13.66 9.39 16.52
C ASP A 168 -13.60 9.37 14.98
N TYR A 169 -14.38 10.25 14.33
CA TYR A 169 -14.36 10.40 12.88
C TYR A 169 -13.06 11.04 12.39
N PHE A 170 -12.57 12.07 13.09
CA PHE A 170 -11.31 12.73 12.72
C PHE A 170 -10.10 11.82 12.85
N VAL A 171 -10.04 10.93 13.85
CA VAL A 171 -8.97 9.91 13.93
C VAL A 171 -8.95 9.05 12.65
N VAL A 172 -10.12 8.65 12.17
CA VAL A 172 -10.20 7.81 10.97
C VAL A 172 -9.89 8.60 9.70
N LEU A 173 -10.47 9.79 9.54
CA LEU A 173 -10.19 10.65 8.37
C LEU A 173 -8.71 11.05 8.30
N VAL A 174 -8.05 11.23 9.44
CA VAL A 174 -6.60 11.48 9.50
C VAL A 174 -5.82 10.25 9.07
N GLY A 175 -6.17 9.04 9.52
CA GLY A 175 -5.52 7.81 9.07
C GLY A 175 -5.69 7.55 7.57
N ASP A 176 -6.88 7.80 7.03
CA ASP A 176 -7.14 7.78 5.58
C ASP A 176 -6.21 8.78 4.87
N MET A 177 -6.18 10.04 5.31
CA MET A 177 -5.34 11.09 4.71
C MET A 177 -3.83 10.79 4.79
N ILE A 178 -3.33 10.29 5.92
CA ILE A 178 -1.92 9.90 6.07
C ILE A 178 -1.54 8.79 5.08
N THR A 179 -2.48 7.87 4.84
CA THR A 179 -2.33 6.83 3.83
C THR A 179 -2.22 7.46 2.44
N GLU A 180 -3.13 8.37 2.07
CA GLU A 180 -3.05 9.06 0.77
C GLU A 180 -1.72 9.83 0.56
N GLU A 181 -1.21 10.49 1.60
CA GLU A 181 0.02 11.28 1.53
C GLU A 181 1.29 10.42 1.36
N ALA A 182 1.23 9.11 1.65
CA ALA A 182 2.32 8.18 1.41
C ALA A 182 2.44 7.68 -0.04
N LEU A 183 1.75 8.37 -0.97
CA LEU A 183 1.75 8.11 -2.42
C LEU A 183 3.12 7.81 -3.06
N PRO A 184 4.25 8.47 -2.70
CA PRO A 184 5.55 8.12 -3.26
C PRO A 184 5.93 6.64 -3.09
N THR A 185 5.53 6.02 -1.97
CA THR A 185 5.75 4.60 -1.69
C THR A 185 4.91 3.73 -2.63
N TYR A 186 3.70 4.15 -2.98
CA TYR A 186 2.78 3.36 -3.82
C TYR A 186 3.19 3.41 -5.30
N GLN A 187 3.59 4.59 -5.79
CA GLN A 187 4.21 4.69 -7.11
C GLN A 187 5.50 3.87 -7.19
N THR A 188 6.33 3.92 -6.14
CA THR A 188 7.53 3.08 -6.04
C THR A 188 7.18 1.60 -6.12
N MET A 189 6.17 1.15 -5.37
CA MET A 189 5.69 -0.23 -5.39
C MET A 189 5.30 -0.67 -6.80
N LEU A 190 4.49 0.11 -7.52
CA LEU A 190 4.15 -0.18 -8.92
C LEU A 190 5.39 -0.26 -9.83
N ASN A 191 6.37 0.63 -9.59
CA ASN A 191 7.63 0.64 -10.32
C ASN A 191 8.64 -0.44 -9.87
N THR A 192 8.31 -1.25 -8.86
CA THR A 192 9.07 -2.47 -8.55
C THR A 192 8.59 -3.69 -9.35
N LEU A 193 7.41 -3.61 -9.97
CA LEU A 193 6.77 -4.76 -10.63
C LEU A 193 7.40 -5.06 -12.00
N ASP A 194 7.86 -6.30 -12.16
CA ASP A 194 8.54 -6.79 -13.34
C ASP A 194 7.66 -6.76 -14.59
N GLY A 195 8.16 -6.16 -15.66
CA GLY A 195 7.44 -6.09 -16.94
C GLY A 195 6.40 -4.95 -17.05
N VAL A 196 6.11 -4.23 -15.96
CA VAL A 196 5.18 -3.08 -15.98
C VAL A 196 5.76 -1.78 -15.42
N ARG A 197 6.92 -1.83 -14.74
CA ARG A 197 7.60 -0.65 -14.19
C ARG A 197 8.01 0.39 -15.26
N ASP A 198 8.09 1.65 -14.83
CA ASP A 198 8.62 2.74 -15.64
C ASP A 198 10.16 2.75 -15.61
N GLU A 199 10.79 2.30 -16.70
CA GLU A 199 12.25 2.22 -16.82
C GLU A 199 12.96 3.58 -16.87
N THR A 200 12.25 4.68 -17.15
CA THR A 200 12.90 5.99 -17.39
C THR A 200 12.28 7.15 -16.63
N GLY A 201 11.20 6.92 -15.88
CA GLY A 201 10.33 7.96 -15.34
C GLY A 201 9.47 8.67 -16.39
N ALA A 202 9.53 8.23 -17.65
CA ALA A 202 8.81 8.79 -18.78
C ALA A 202 8.58 7.75 -19.89
N SER A 203 8.66 6.45 -19.57
CA SER A 203 8.43 5.36 -20.51
C SER A 203 7.08 5.50 -21.19
N LEU A 204 7.05 5.18 -22.49
CA LEU A 204 5.84 5.28 -23.31
C LEU A 204 4.98 4.01 -23.28
N THR A 205 5.41 2.98 -22.56
CA THR A 205 4.60 1.76 -22.38
C THR A 205 3.27 2.10 -21.72
N SER A 206 2.20 1.40 -22.11
CA SER A 206 0.87 1.60 -21.53
C SER A 206 0.88 1.44 -20.01
N TRP A 207 1.69 0.53 -19.50
CA TRP A 207 1.88 0.29 -18.07
C TRP A 207 2.50 1.50 -17.34
N ALA A 208 3.56 2.09 -17.90
CA ALA A 208 4.18 3.27 -17.30
C ALA A 208 3.27 4.51 -17.40
N VAL A 209 2.53 4.66 -18.50
CA VAL A 209 1.52 5.72 -18.64
C VAL A 209 0.42 5.56 -17.60
N TRP A 210 -0.08 4.33 -17.36
CA TRP A 210 -1.02 4.04 -16.29
C TRP A 210 -0.45 4.43 -14.92
N THR A 211 0.73 3.94 -14.55
CA THR A 211 1.36 4.23 -13.25
C THR A 211 1.46 5.73 -12.99
N ARG A 212 1.97 6.51 -13.96
CA ARG A 212 2.10 7.97 -13.81
C ARG A 212 0.75 8.67 -13.74
N ALA A 213 -0.22 8.28 -14.57
CA ALA A 213 -1.54 8.92 -14.61
C ALA A 213 -2.40 8.57 -13.39
N TRP A 214 -2.36 7.32 -12.94
CA TRP A 214 -2.95 6.88 -11.66
C TRP A 214 -2.35 7.71 -10.52
N THR A 215 -1.01 7.79 -10.42
CA THR A 215 -0.34 8.61 -9.37
C THR A 215 -0.79 10.07 -9.42
N ALA A 216 -0.96 10.64 -10.62
CA ALA A 216 -1.46 12.01 -10.76
C ALA A 216 -2.92 12.18 -10.33
N GLU A 217 -3.76 11.15 -10.54
CA GLU A 217 -5.12 11.13 -10.01
C GLU A 217 -5.13 11.03 -8.46
N GLU A 218 -4.34 10.11 -7.89
CA GLU A 218 -4.17 9.87 -6.44
C GLU A 218 -3.67 11.09 -5.66
N ASN A 219 -2.70 11.84 -6.23
CA ASN A 219 -2.12 12.99 -5.56
C ASN A 219 -3.17 14.00 -5.07
N ARG A 220 -4.28 14.13 -5.82
CA ARG A 220 -5.37 15.05 -5.49
C ARG A 220 -6.12 14.64 -4.22
N HIS A 221 -6.11 13.36 -3.85
CA HIS A 221 -6.81 12.84 -2.67
C HIS A 221 -6.14 13.34 -1.39
N GLY A 222 -4.84 13.08 -1.24
CA GLY A 222 -4.02 13.61 -0.15
C GLY A 222 -4.08 15.14 -0.10
N ASP A 223 -3.89 15.81 -1.24
CA ASP A 223 -3.94 17.26 -1.33
C ASP A 223 -5.25 17.88 -0.80
N LEU A 224 -6.39 17.25 -1.10
CA LEU A 224 -7.71 17.72 -0.71
C LEU A 224 -7.98 17.45 0.78
N LEU A 225 -7.70 16.23 1.24
CA LEU A 225 -7.88 15.85 2.64
C LEU A 225 -6.97 16.65 3.57
N ASN A 226 -5.70 16.86 3.19
CA ASN A 226 -4.74 17.68 3.92
C ASN A 226 -5.28 19.08 4.17
N LYS A 227 -5.67 19.79 3.09
CA LYS A 227 -6.16 21.16 3.19
C LYS A 227 -7.48 21.24 3.94
N TYR A 228 -8.37 20.24 3.80
CA TYR A 228 -9.59 20.17 4.61
C TYR A 228 -9.28 20.05 6.11
N LEU A 229 -8.41 19.09 6.48
CA LEU A 229 -8.00 18.85 7.87
C LEU A 229 -7.30 20.07 8.47
N TYR A 230 -6.39 20.70 7.72
CA TYR A 230 -5.72 21.95 8.10
C TYR A 230 -6.73 23.07 8.39
N LEU A 231 -7.68 23.31 7.47
CA LEU A 231 -8.68 24.37 7.64
C LEU A 231 -9.68 24.08 8.77
N SER A 232 -9.99 22.81 9.04
CA SER A 232 -10.93 22.39 10.08
C SER A 232 -10.56 22.89 11.47
N GLY A 233 -9.25 22.95 11.78
CA GLY A 233 -8.74 23.25 13.11
C GLY A 233 -9.13 22.24 14.19
N ARG A 234 -9.50 21.01 13.80
CA ARG A 234 -9.90 19.93 14.72
C ARG A 234 -8.74 19.00 15.10
N VAL A 235 -7.64 19.05 14.35
CA VAL A 235 -6.53 18.09 14.43
C VAL A 235 -5.18 18.80 14.58
N ASP A 236 -4.18 18.04 15.05
CA ASP A 236 -2.79 18.49 15.19
C ASP A 236 -1.98 18.21 13.92
N MET A 237 -1.95 19.19 13.02
CA MET A 237 -1.24 19.04 11.74
C MET A 237 0.25 18.72 11.93
N ARG A 238 0.90 19.21 12.99
CA ARG A 238 2.32 18.95 13.22
C ARG A 238 2.58 17.48 13.54
N GLN A 239 1.71 16.86 14.34
CA GLN A 239 1.81 15.43 14.64
C GLN A 239 1.47 14.57 13.41
N ILE A 240 0.49 15.00 12.60
CA ILE A 240 0.15 14.35 11.32
C ILE A 240 1.33 14.40 10.35
N GLU A 241 1.94 15.56 10.13
CA GLU A 241 3.10 15.76 9.25
C GLU A 241 4.29 14.88 9.67
N LYS A 242 4.57 14.78 10.98
CA LYS A 242 5.57 13.84 11.51
C LYS A 242 5.23 12.39 11.19
N THR A 243 3.96 12.02 11.33
CA THR A 243 3.49 10.66 11.06
C THR A 243 3.66 10.30 9.58
N ILE A 244 3.31 11.21 8.67
CA ILE A 244 3.55 11.08 7.23
C ILE A 244 5.05 10.91 6.95
N GLN A 245 5.90 11.74 7.57
CA GLN A 245 7.34 11.67 7.39
C GLN A 245 7.91 10.31 7.85
N TYR A 246 7.47 9.79 9.00
CA TYR A 246 7.84 8.45 9.44
C TYR A 246 7.34 7.38 8.46
N LEU A 247 6.08 7.45 8.04
CA LEU A 247 5.50 6.43 7.16
C LEU A 247 6.20 6.36 5.80
N ILE A 248 6.49 7.51 5.17
CA ILE A 248 7.26 7.56 3.91
C ILE A 248 8.69 7.03 4.13
N GLY A 249 9.33 7.40 5.26
CA GLY A 249 10.67 6.93 5.60
C GLY A 249 10.75 5.43 5.88
N SER A 250 9.70 4.86 6.49
CA SER A 250 9.56 3.41 6.72
C SER A 250 9.25 2.65 5.44
N GLY A 251 8.52 3.29 4.51
CA GLY A 251 8.00 2.62 3.32
C GLY A 251 6.96 1.55 3.68
N MET A 252 6.84 0.55 2.81
CA MET A 252 5.93 -0.58 2.99
C MET A 252 6.47 -1.80 2.26
N ASP A 253 6.36 -2.98 2.86
CA ASP A 253 6.51 -4.25 2.15
C ASP A 253 5.13 -4.92 1.92
N PRO A 254 4.56 -4.84 0.71
CA PRO A 254 3.31 -5.51 0.39
C PRO A 254 3.49 -7.02 0.16
N ARG A 255 4.71 -7.54 0.20
CA ARG A 255 5.09 -8.94 -0.10
C ARG A 255 4.61 -9.41 -1.48
N THR A 256 4.67 -8.48 -2.45
CA THR A 256 4.33 -8.70 -3.86
C THR A 256 5.53 -9.14 -4.69
N GLU A 257 6.75 -9.14 -4.12
CA GLU A 257 7.92 -9.84 -4.66
C GLU A 257 8.25 -9.47 -6.11
N ASN A 258 8.03 -8.20 -6.48
CA ASN A 258 8.16 -7.68 -7.84
C ASN A 258 7.22 -8.33 -8.88
N SER A 259 6.30 -9.20 -8.49
CA SER A 259 5.40 -9.91 -9.39
C SER A 259 4.16 -9.08 -9.70
N PRO A 260 3.87 -8.72 -10.96
CA PRO A 260 2.63 -8.02 -11.29
C PRO A 260 1.37 -8.86 -11.03
N TYR A 261 1.46 -10.19 -10.99
CA TYR A 261 0.33 -11.03 -10.58
C TYR A 261 -0.04 -10.74 -9.13
N LEU A 262 0.94 -10.75 -8.22
CA LEU A 262 0.75 -10.44 -6.81
C LEU A 262 0.37 -8.96 -6.63
N GLY A 263 1.08 -8.07 -7.34
CA GLY A 263 0.86 -6.62 -7.31
C GLY A 263 -0.55 -6.21 -7.74
N PHE A 264 -1.06 -6.70 -8.87
CA PHE A 264 -2.39 -6.31 -9.34
C PHE A 264 -3.54 -6.96 -8.57
N ILE A 265 -3.31 -8.11 -7.92
CA ILE A 265 -4.26 -8.68 -6.95
C ILE A 265 -4.29 -7.81 -5.69
N TYR A 266 -3.11 -7.40 -5.20
CA TYR A 266 -2.98 -6.49 -4.07
C TYR A 266 -3.70 -5.16 -4.34
N THR A 267 -3.42 -4.50 -5.46
CA THR A 267 -4.08 -3.21 -5.80
C THR A 267 -5.58 -3.37 -6.03
N SER A 268 -6.04 -4.44 -6.70
CA SER A 268 -7.48 -4.71 -6.85
C SER A 268 -8.20 -4.83 -5.50
N PHE A 269 -7.54 -5.37 -4.49
CA PHE A 269 -8.07 -5.47 -3.14
C PHE A 269 -8.06 -4.11 -2.44
N GLN A 270 -6.92 -3.40 -2.48
CA GLN A 270 -6.73 -2.14 -1.77
C GLN A 270 -7.64 -1.03 -2.29
N GLU A 271 -7.75 -0.89 -3.61
CA GLU A 271 -8.63 0.11 -4.26
C GLU A 271 -10.11 -0.10 -3.89
N ARG A 272 -10.50 -1.35 -3.66
CA ARG A 272 -11.84 -1.64 -3.15
C ARG A 272 -11.97 -1.32 -1.66
N ALA A 273 -10.91 -1.51 -0.87
CA ALA A 273 -10.88 -1.16 0.54
C ALA A 273 -10.98 0.36 0.73
N THR A 274 -10.21 1.15 -0.01
CA THR A 274 -10.27 2.62 -0.01
C THR A 274 -11.62 3.12 -0.53
N PHE A 275 -12.18 2.52 -1.59
CA PHE A 275 -13.54 2.81 -2.06
C PHE A 275 -14.59 2.65 -0.94
N ILE A 276 -14.50 1.56 -0.16
CA ILE A 276 -15.41 1.31 0.96
C ILE A 276 -15.15 2.33 2.10
N SER A 277 -13.89 2.55 2.47
CA SER A 277 -13.51 3.49 3.54
C SER A 277 -14.04 4.89 3.24
N HIS A 278 -13.68 5.46 2.08
CA HIS A 278 -14.10 6.79 1.62
C HIS A 278 -15.62 6.88 1.42
N GLY A 279 -16.26 5.81 0.94
CA GLY A 279 -17.72 5.74 0.83
C GLY A 279 -18.42 5.80 2.19
N ASN A 280 -17.87 5.11 3.20
CA ASN A 280 -18.41 5.11 4.56
C ASN A 280 -18.14 6.42 5.29
N THR A 281 -16.95 7.00 5.17
CA THR A 281 -16.65 8.33 5.72
C THR A 281 -17.52 9.41 5.07
N ALA A 282 -17.79 9.34 3.76
CA ALA A 282 -18.75 10.22 3.09
C ALA A 282 -20.15 10.14 3.70
N ARG A 283 -20.64 8.92 3.99
CA ARG A 283 -21.94 8.71 4.62
C ARG A 283 -21.97 9.29 6.04
N LEU A 284 -20.95 9.01 6.85
CA LEU A 284 -20.85 9.52 8.22
C LEU A 284 -20.74 11.05 8.26
N ALA A 285 -19.94 11.66 7.38
CA ALA A 285 -19.86 13.12 7.25
C ALA A 285 -21.24 13.75 6.99
N LYS A 286 -22.04 13.13 6.11
CA LYS A 286 -23.41 13.56 5.83
C LYS A 286 -24.33 13.38 7.04
N GLU A 287 -24.21 12.29 7.78
CA GLU A 287 -24.96 12.03 9.02
C GLU A 287 -24.66 13.09 10.10
N HIS A 288 -23.41 13.57 10.16
CA HIS A 288 -22.99 14.68 11.01
C HIS A 288 -23.28 16.08 10.43
N GLY A 289 -23.97 16.17 9.28
CA GLY A 289 -24.41 17.43 8.69
C GLY A 289 -23.40 18.15 7.80
N ASP A 290 -22.20 17.60 7.59
CA ASP A 290 -21.21 18.18 6.67
C ASP A 290 -21.33 17.58 5.25
N ILE A 291 -22.25 18.17 4.47
CA ILE A 291 -22.49 17.76 3.08
C ILE A 291 -21.27 18.02 2.17
N LYS A 292 -20.43 19.04 2.44
CA LYS A 292 -19.25 19.31 1.61
C LYS A 292 -18.16 18.26 1.88
N LEU A 293 -17.94 17.87 3.13
CA LEU A 293 -17.03 16.76 3.45
C LEU A 293 -17.55 15.44 2.86
N ALA A 294 -18.86 15.21 2.90
CA ALA A 294 -19.45 14.05 2.21
C ALA A 294 -19.18 14.05 0.69
N GLN A 295 -19.19 15.22 0.05
CA GLN A 295 -18.82 15.36 -1.36
C GLN A 295 -17.32 15.13 -1.60
N ILE A 296 -16.45 15.59 -0.71
CA ILE A 296 -15.01 15.35 -0.76
C ILE A 296 -14.72 13.84 -0.75
N CYS A 297 -15.16 13.13 0.30
CA CYS A 297 -14.93 11.70 0.45
C CYS A 297 -15.61 10.91 -0.68
N GLY A 298 -16.82 11.30 -1.08
CA GLY A 298 -17.53 10.65 -2.19
C GLY A 298 -16.87 10.83 -3.56
N MET A 299 -16.18 11.96 -3.78
CA MET A 299 -15.46 12.20 -5.02
C MET A 299 -14.19 11.35 -5.12
N ILE A 300 -13.45 11.25 -4.01
CA ILE A 300 -12.30 10.34 -3.87
C ILE A 300 -12.75 8.90 -4.11
N ALA A 301 -13.80 8.43 -3.42
CA ALA A 301 -14.39 7.11 -3.65
C ALA A 301 -14.77 6.84 -5.12
N SER A 302 -15.17 7.85 -5.88
CA SER A 302 -15.48 7.70 -7.32
C SER A 302 -14.24 7.38 -8.15
N ASP A 303 -13.08 7.91 -7.74
CA ASP A 303 -11.80 7.64 -8.39
C ASP A 303 -11.32 6.24 -8.01
N GLU A 304 -11.31 5.87 -6.72
CA GLU A 304 -11.04 4.50 -6.23
C GLU A 304 -11.84 3.46 -7.03
N LYS A 305 -13.13 3.74 -7.29
CA LYS A 305 -13.98 2.78 -8.01
C LYS A 305 -13.51 2.54 -9.45
N ARG A 306 -12.99 3.56 -10.12
CA ARG A 306 -12.43 3.44 -11.48
C ARG A 306 -11.10 2.69 -11.45
N HIS A 307 -10.26 2.96 -10.46
CA HIS A 307 -8.98 2.26 -10.30
C HIS A 307 -9.19 0.78 -9.94
N GLU A 308 -10.11 0.47 -9.01
CA GLU A 308 -10.58 -0.90 -8.75
C GLU A 308 -11.02 -1.58 -10.05
N THR A 309 -11.81 -0.90 -10.87
CA THR A 309 -12.29 -1.43 -12.15
C THR A 309 -11.13 -1.71 -13.11
N ALA A 310 -10.12 -0.86 -13.14
CA ALA A 310 -8.93 -1.05 -13.98
C ALA A 310 -8.10 -2.25 -13.52
N TYR A 311 -7.72 -2.31 -12.24
CA TYR A 311 -6.90 -3.40 -11.72
C TYR A 311 -7.63 -4.75 -11.77
N THR A 312 -8.93 -4.78 -11.45
CA THR A 312 -9.71 -6.01 -11.57
C THR A 312 -9.83 -6.51 -13.00
N LYS A 313 -9.86 -5.62 -14.01
CA LYS A 313 -9.77 -6.00 -15.43
C LYS A 313 -8.40 -6.57 -15.81
N ILE A 314 -7.31 -6.03 -15.27
CA ILE A 314 -5.96 -6.57 -15.50
C ILE A 314 -5.91 -8.01 -15.00
N VAL A 315 -6.34 -8.26 -13.77
CA VAL A 315 -6.34 -9.61 -13.20
C VAL A 315 -7.33 -10.54 -13.92
N GLU A 316 -8.49 -10.04 -14.35
CA GLU A 316 -9.41 -10.80 -15.22
C GLU A 316 -8.71 -11.25 -16.51
N LYS A 317 -7.93 -10.35 -17.14
CA LYS A 317 -7.16 -10.70 -18.33
C LYS A 317 -6.06 -11.72 -18.03
N LEU A 318 -5.41 -11.61 -16.87
CA LEU A 318 -4.42 -12.59 -16.41
C LEU A 318 -5.04 -13.98 -16.22
N PHE A 319 -6.27 -14.07 -15.70
CA PHE A 319 -7.01 -15.34 -15.64
C PHE A 319 -7.33 -15.92 -17.02
N GLU A 320 -7.50 -15.11 -18.07
CA GLU A 320 -7.69 -15.61 -19.43
C GLU A 320 -6.40 -16.20 -20.02
N VAL A 321 -5.25 -15.56 -19.78
CA VAL A 321 -3.98 -15.91 -20.43
C VAL A 321 -3.14 -16.92 -19.63
N ASP A 322 -3.24 -16.88 -18.31
CA ASP A 322 -2.48 -17.73 -17.38
C ASP A 322 -3.32 -18.04 -16.12
N PRO A 323 -4.41 -18.83 -16.25
CA PRO A 323 -5.31 -19.12 -15.13
C PRO A 323 -4.62 -19.80 -13.95
N ASP A 324 -3.65 -20.68 -14.22
CA ASP A 324 -2.94 -21.42 -13.19
C ASP A 324 -2.01 -20.51 -12.37
N GLY A 325 -1.17 -19.71 -13.05
CA GLY A 325 -0.32 -18.74 -12.38
C GLY A 325 -1.11 -17.72 -11.57
N THR A 326 -2.24 -17.25 -12.12
CA THR A 326 -3.06 -16.21 -11.51
C THR A 326 -3.80 -16.71 -10.27
N VAL A 327 -4.38 -17.93 -10.31
CA VAL A 327 -5.06 -18.50 -9.12
C VAL A 327 -4.06 -18.80 -7.99
N MET A 328 -2.85 -19.24 -8.34
CA MET A 328 -1.79 -19.48 -7.36
C MET A 328 -1.33 -18.18 -6.69
N ALA A 329 -1.13 -17.11 -7.47
CA ALA A 329 -0.81 -15.78 -6.95
C ALA A 329 -1.94 -15.23 -6.04
N PHE A 330 -3.20 -15.46 -6.40
CA PHE A 330 -4.33 -15.05 -5.56
C PHE A 330 -4.34 -15.79 -4.22
N ALA A 331 -4.17 -17.11 -4.25
CA ALA A 331 -4.05 -17.91 -3.04
C ALA A 331 -2.86 -17.49 -2.19
N ASP A 332 -1.74 -17.15 -2.80
CA ASP A 332 -0.53 -16.71 -2.10
C ASP A 332 -0.76 -15.38 -1.35
N MET A 333 -1.28 -14.35 -2.02
CA MET A 333 -1.64 -13.08 -1.37
C MET A 333 -2.64 -13.29 -0.22
N MET A 334 -3.58 -14.21 -0.38
CA MET A 334 -4.53 -14.56 0.68
C MET A 334 -3.92 -15.34 1.84
N ARG A 335 -2.84 -16.11 1.63
CA ARG A 335 -2.09 -16.76 2.72
C ARG A 335 -1.24 -15.74 3.49
N LYS A 336 -0.58 -14.84 2.76
CA LYS A 336 0.17 -13.72 3.33
C LYS A 336 -0.74 -12.79 4.13
N LYS A 337 -2.02 -12.70 3.74
CA LYS A 337 -2.98 -11.66 4.11
C LYS A 337 -2.58 -10.34 3.46
N ILE A 338 -3.55 -9.67 2.86
CA ILE A 338 -3.39 -8.32 2.34
C ILE A 338 -3.05 -7.37 3.51
N ALA A 339 -1.79 -6.94 3.58
CA ALA A 339 -1.32 -5.96 4.54
C ALA A 339 -1.80 -4.57 4.13
N MET A 340 -2.26 -3.75 5.08
CA MET A 340 -2.62 -2.37 4.78
C MET A 340 -1.37 -1.54 4.47
N PRO A 341 -1.42 -0.60 3.52
CA PRO A 341 -0.25 0.16 3.10
C PRO A 341 0.37 0.99 4.23
N ALA A 342 -0.45 1.53 5.13
CA ALA A 342 0.00 2.31 6.29
C ALA A 342 0.23 1.47 7.57
N HIS A 343 0.45 0.15 7.47
CA HIS A 343 0.60 -0.71 8.66
C HIS A 343 1.82 -0.37 9.55
N LEU A 344 2.81 0.36 9.02
CA LEU A 344 3.99 0.87 9.76
C LEU A 344 3.84 2.31 10.24
N MET A 345 2.59 2.80 10.36
CA MET A 345 2.29 4.15 10.81
C MET A 345 2.73 4.37 12.26
N TYR A 346 3.47 5.46 12.49
CA TYR A 346 4.08 5.82 13.79
C TYR A 346 4.16 7.34 13.95
N ASP A 347 3.78 7.88 15.11
CA ASP A 347 3.71 9.32 15.38
C ASP A 347 4.88 9.88 16.22
N GLY A 348 5.82 9.00 16.60
CA GLY A 348 6.95 9.31 17.47
C GLY A 348 6.79 8.83 18.91
N HIS A 349 5.67 8.19 19.28
CA HIS A 349 5.51 7.60 20.61
C HIS A 349 4.52 6.42 20.72
N ASP A 350 3.56 6.25 19.81
CA ASP A 350 2.65 5.10 19.83
C ASP A 350 3.11 4.01 18.84
N ASP A 351 3.75 2.96 19.36
CA ASP A 351 4.22 1.82 18.57
C ASP A 351 3.08 0.98 17.98
N ASN A 352 1.85 1.14 18.48
CA ASN A 352 0.66 0.39 18.03
C ASN A 352 -0.34 1.30 17.28
N LEU A 353 0.11 2.45 16.78
CA LEU A 353 -0.76 3.48 16.22
C LEU A 353 -1.67 2.96 15.11
N PHE A 354 -1.16 2.10 14.22
CA PHE A 354 -1.97 1.48 13.17
C PHE A 354 -3.11 0.60 13.72
N ASP A 355 -2.83 -0.23 14.73
CA ASP A 355 -3.83 -1.10 15.34
C ASP A 355 -4.89 -0.29 16.09
N ASN A 356 -4.46 0.75 16.81
CA ASN A 356 -5.34 1.68 17.50
C ASN A 356 -6.26 2.42 16.52
N TYR A 357 -5.69 2.98 15.44
CA TYR A 357 -6.46 3.59 14.35
C TYR A 357 -7.46 2.59 13.73
N SER A 358 -7.01 1.38 13.42
CA SER A 358 -7.83 0.34 12.81
C SER A 358 -8.99 -0.10 13.70
N ALA A 359 -8.79 -0.15 15.01
CA ALA A 359 -9.85 -0.43 15.97
C ALA A 359 -10.93 0.68 15.97
N VAL A 360 -10.54 1.95 15.93
CA VAL A 360 -11.49 3.07 15.79
C VAL A 360 -12.27 2.96 14.47
N ALA A 361 -11.58 2.73 13.34
CA ALA A 361 -12.22 2.55 12.03
C ALA A 361 -13.21 1.38 12.00
N GLN A 362 -12.84 0.25 12.61
CA GLN A 362 -13.70 -0.92 12.79
C GLN A 362 -14.93 -0.62 13.64
N ARG A 363 -14.77 0.12 14.75
CA ARG A 363 -15.86 0.45 15.67
C ARG A 363 -16.86 1.43 15.06
N ILE A 364 -16.39 2.46 14.38
CA ILE A 364 -17.30 3.45 13.74
C ILE A 364 -17.84 2.95 12.39
N GLY A 365 -17.44 1.75 11.95
CA GLY A 365 -17.96 1.09 10.75
C GLY A 365 -17.49 1.72 9.46
N VAL A 366 -16.27 2.27 9.43
CA VAL A 366 -15.64 2.80 8.21
C VAL A 366 -15.00 1.68 7.41
N TYR A 367 -14.19 0.85 8.06
CA TYR A 367 -13.62 -0.36 7.45
C TYR A 367 -13.50 -1.46 8.50
N THR A 368 -14.06 -2.62 8.19
CA THR A 368 -14.20 -3.74 9.13
C THR A 368 -13.61 -5.03 8.59
N ALA A 369 -13.38 -6.01 9.47
CA ALA A 369 -12.97 -7.34 9.04
C ALA A 369 -14.05 -8.04 8.17
N LYS A 370 -15.32 -7.65 8.32
CA LYS A 370 -16.39 -8.04 7.41
C LYS A 370 -16.18 -7.48 6.01
N ASP A 371 -15.81 -6.20 5.89
CA ASP A 371 -15.52 -5.57 4.60
C ASP A 371 -14.36 -6.27 3.90
N TYR A 372 -13.33 -6.69 4.64
CA TYR A 372 -12.24 -7.52 4.11
C TYR A 372 -12.78 -8.82 3.48
N ALA A 373 -13.67 -9.53 4.17
CA ALA A 373 -14.29 -10.75 3.66
C ALA A 373 -15.19 -10.49 2.44
N ASP A 374 -15.93 -9.37 2.46
CA ASP A 374 -16.81 -8.93 1.37
C ASP A 374 -16.01 -8.57 0.10
N ILE A 375 -14.85 -7.94 0.25
CA ILE A 375 -13.91 -7.68 -0.86
C ILE A 375 -13.43 -9.00 -1.45
N LEU A 376 -12.99 -9.94 -0.60
CA LEU A 376 -12.50 -11.24 -1.08
C LEU A 376 -13.59 -12.00 -1.84
N GLU A 377 -14.80 -12.09 -1.27
CA GLU A 377 -15.95 -12.74 -1.94
C GLU A 377 -16.29 -12.06 -3.27
N PHE A 378 -16.27 -10.73 -3.30
CA PHE A 378 -16.46 -9.96 -4.52
C PHE A 378 -15.41 -10.31 -5.58
N LEU A 379 -14.12 -10.32 -5.24
CA LEU A 379 -13.05 -10.61 -6.20
C LEU A 379 -13.11 -12.05 -6.71
N VAL A 380 -13.42 -13.02 -5.84
CA VAL A 380 -13.69 -14.42 -6.21
C VAL A 380 -14.82 -14.51 -7.23
N GLY A 381 -15.93 -13.83 -6.99
CA GLY A 381 -17.06 -13.78 -7.91
C GLY A 381 -16.74 -13.02 -9.21
N ARG A 382 -16.05 -11.87 -9.10
CA ARG A 382 -15.70 -10.99 -10.22
C ARG A 382 -14.80 -11.68 -11.24
N TRP A 383 -13.84 -12.48 -10.77
CA TRP A 383 -12.94 -13.27 -11.61
C TRP A 383 -13.45 -14.68 -11.87
N LYS A 384 -14.66 -15.02 -11.38
CA LYS A 384 -15.31 -16.33 -11.56
C LYS A 384 -14.39 -17.50 -11.17
N VAL A 385 -13.65 -17.34 -10.08
CA VAL A 385 -12.58 -18.27 -9.68
C VAL A 385 -13.13 -19.69 -9.48
N GLU A 386 -14.35 -19.84 -8.94
CA GLU A 386 -15.03 -21.15 -8.80
C GLU A 386 -15.26 -21.88 -10.13
N ASN A 387 -15.40 -21.15 -11.24
CA ASN A 387 -15.72 -21.71 -12.55
C ASN A 387 -14.48 -22.00 -13.40
N LEU A 388 -13.27 -21.73 -12.89
CA LEU A 388 -12.04 -22.03 -13.60
C LEU A 388 -11.89 -23.54 -13.79
N THR A 389 -11.56 -23.95 -15.01
CA THR A 389 -11.32 -25.35 -15.39
C THR A 389 -9.96 -25.47 -16.07
N GLY A 390 -9.44 -26.70 -16.21
CA GLY A 390 -8.13 -26.93 -16.84
C GLY A 390 -6.92 -26.58 -15.97
N LEU A 391 -7.12 -26.28 -14.68
CA LEU A 391 -6.05 -26.01 -13.72
C LEU A 391 -5.18 -27.24 -13.44
N SER A 392 -3.94 -27.01 -13.02
CA SER A 392 -3.03 -28.00 -12.48
C SER A 392 -3.52 -28.54 -11.13
N GLY A 393 -2.82 -29.53 -10.58
CA GLY A 393 -3.12 -30.03 -9.24
C GLY A 393 -2.94 -28.98 -8.14
N GLU A 394 -1.95 -28.10 -8.29
CA GLU A 394 -1.68 -27.00 -7.35
C GLU A 394 -2.66 -25.85 -7.58
N GLY A 395 -2.97 -25.52 -8.84
CA GLY A 395 -3.98 -24.55 -9.20
C GLY A 395 -5.36 -24.88 -8.62
N ARG A 396 -5.79 -26.14 -8.66
CA ARG A 396 -7.03 -26.59 -7.99
C ARG A 396 -7.01 -26.41 -6.47
N LYS A 397 -5.89 -26.73 -5.81
CA LYS A 397 -5.76 -26.49 -4.36
C LYS A 397 -5.83 -25.00 -4.01
N ALA A 398 -5.23 -24.15 -4.85
CA ALA A 398 -5.30 -22.70 -4.72
C ALA A 398 -6.73 -22.19 -4.92
N GLN A 399 -7.44 -22.68 -5.94
CA GLN A 399 -8.85 -22.40 -6.21
C GLN A 399 -9.73 -22.75 -5.00
N ASP A 400 -9.65 -24.00 -4.51
CA ASP A 400 -10.43 -24.47 -3.36
C ASP A 400 -10.15 -23.63 -2.10
N TYR A 401 -8.87 -23.28 -1.87
CA TYR A 401 -8.46 -22.44 -0.75
C TYR A 401 -9.11 -21.05 -0.81
N VAL A 402 -9.00 -20.36 -1.96
CA VAL A 402 -9.49 -19.00 -2.13
C VAL A 402 -11.02 -18.96 -2.05
N CYS A 403 -11.73 -19.88 -2.73
CA CYS A 403 -13.19 -19.91 -2.70
C CYS A 403 -13.76 -20.28 -1.31
N GLY A 404 -13.03 -21.09 -0.54
CA GLY A 404 -13.42 -21.45 0.83
C GLY A 404 -13.10 -20.39 1.90
N LEU A 405 -12.34 -19.35 1.57
CA LEU A 405 -11.79 -18.40 2.53
C LEU A 405 -12.79 -17.34 3.03
N PRO A 406 -13.64 -16.69 2.19
CA PRO A 406 -14.62 -15.71 2.67
C PRO A 406 -15.50 -16.19 3.83
N PRO A 407 -16.20 -17.35 3.74
CA PRO A 407 -17.03 -17.83 4.85
C PRO A 407 -16.21 -18.27 6.08
N ARG A 408 -14.91 -18.52 5.94
CA ARG A 408 -14.01 -18.79 7.06
C ARG A 408 -13.65 -17.50 7.80
N ILE A 409 -13.34 -16.42 7.08
CA ILE A 409 -13.01 -15.11 7.67
C ILE A 409 -14.22 -14.56 8.43
N ARG A 410 -15.41 -14.56 7.83
CA ARG A 410 -16.65 -14.11 8.50
C ARG A 410 -16.87 -14.81 9.86
N ARG A 411 -16.73 -16.13 9.90
CA ARG A 411 -16.90 -16.92 11.13
C ARG A 411 -15.83 -16.62 12.20
N LEU A 412 -14.62 -16.23 11.80
CA LEU A 412 -13.57 -15.84 12.73
C LEU A 412 -13.84 -14.46 13.32
N GLU A 413 -14.28 -13.51 12.50
CA GLU A 413 -14.70 -12.18 12.95
C GLU A 413 -15.87 -12.25 13.93
N GLU A 414 -16.97 -12.95 13.59
CA GLU A 414 -18.14 -13.09 14.46
C GLU A 414 -17.76 -13.60 15.86
N ARG A 415 -16.80 -14.54 15.92
CA ARG A 415 -16.25 -15.06 17.17
C ARG A 415 -15.36 -14.06 17.91
N ALA A 416 -14.59 -13.24 17.19
CA ALA A 416 -13.76 -12.21 17.77
C ALA A 416 -14.64 -11.10 18.38
N GLN A 417 -15.64 -10.60 17.65
CA GLN A 417 -16.58 -9.60 18.12
C GLN A 417 -17.39 -10.09 19.34
N ALA A 418 -17.82 -11.36 19.36
CA ALA A 418 -18.51 -11.94 20.50
C ALA A 418 -17.66 -12.01 21.79
N ARG A 419 -16.33 -11.86 21.68
CA ARG A 419 -15.39 -11.88 22.81
C ARG A 419 -14.95 -10.48 23.25
N VAL A 420 -15.26 -9.43 22.49
CA VAL A 420 -14.93 -8.05 22.89
C VAL A 420 -15.83 -7.65 24.05
N LYS A 421 -15.25 -7.58 25.24
CA LYS A 421 -15.85 -6.98 26.44
C LYS A 421 -14.86 -5.92 26.95
N GLU A 422 -15.35 -4.69 27.01
CA GLU A 422 -14.68 -3.44 27.41
C GLU A 422 -14.05 -2.65 26.27
N SER A 423 -14.62 -1.47 26.01
CA SER A 423 -14.06 -0.41 25.18
C SER A 423 -13.06 0.38 26.03
N SER A 424 -11.76 0.18 25.80
CA SER A 424 -10.73 1.03 26.38
C SER A 424 -10.74 2.40 25.70
N LYS A 425 -10.31 3.43 26.43
CA LYS A 425 -10.04 4.75 25.86
C LYS A 425 -8.56 4.87 25.57
N ILE A 426 -8.23 5.47 24.44
CA ILE A 426 -6.85 5.77 24.08
C ILE A 426 -6.74 7.21 23.57
N ARG A 427 -5.56 7.80 23.73
CA ARG A 427 -5.24 9.14 23.25
C ARG A 427 -4.57 9.05 21.90
N PHE A 428 -4.93 9.95 21.00
CA PHE A 428 -4.26 10.11 19.71
C PHE A 428 -3.60 11.48 19.64
N SER A 429 -2.33 11.52 19.28
CA SER A 429 -1.59 12.77 19.13
C SER A 429 -2.16 13.64 18.00
N TRP A 430 -2.75 13.01 16.97
CA TRP A 430 -3.45 13.66 15.86
C TRP A 430 -4.62 14.55 16.27
N ILE A 431 -5.19 14.36 17.46
CA ILE A 431 -6.28 15.16 18.00
C ILE A 431 -5.87 15.84 19.31
N HIS A 432 -4.63 16.30 19.41
CA HIS A 432 -4.09 16.97 20.60
C HIS A 432 -4.25 16.13 21.88
N ASP A 433 -3.93 14.83 21.79
CA ASP A 433 -4.01 13.86 22.89
C ASP A 433 -5.40 13.70 23.53
N ARG A 434 -6.46 14.07 22.81
CA ARG A 434 -7.84 13.77 23.21
C ARG A 434 -8.12 12.27 23.11
N GLU A 435 -9.06 11.81 23.92
CA GLU A 435 -9.38 10.38 24.06
C GLU A 435 -10.56 9.96 23.17
N VAL A 436 -10.41 8.84 22.48
CA VAL A 436 -11.49 8.14 21.77
C VAL A 436 -11.61 6.70 22.26
N LEU A 437 -12.75 6.07 22.00
CA LEU A 437 -12.94 4.65 22.30
C LEU A 437 -12.29 3.79 21.21
N LEU A 438 -11.60 2.73 21.62
CA LEU A 438 -11.19 1.65 20.73
C LEU A 438 -12.36 0.70 20.45
#